data_AF-A0AAV6JZB9-F1
#
_entry.id   AF-A0AAV6JZB9-F1
#
_cell.length_a   1.000
_cell.length_b   1.000
_cell.length_c   1.000
_cell.angle_alpha   90.00
_cell.angle_beta   90.00
_cell.angle_gamma   90.00
#
_symmetry.space_group_name_H-M   'P 1'
#
loop_
_entity.id
_entity.type
_entity.pdbx_description
1 polymer ?
#
loop_
_entity_poly.entity_id
_entity_poly.type
_entity_poly.pdbx_seq_one_letter_code
_entity_poly.pdbx_strand_id
1 'polypeptide(L)'
;MAAVSSLAFSAFGQSTDRKVTAPSPRPNFDGIRCRTSFSFTSLRVRVSKISIRCMSAFTDVPTVAETKSNFLNAYKRPIPSIYNTVLQELIVQHHLMRYKKTHRYDAVFALGFVTVFDQLMEGYPSDEDREAIFQSYIRALKEDPNIYRNDAKKLEEWASAQNASSLVSFSSREGEVEGLLKDIAERASSKGSFSYSRFFAIGLFRLLELSNATEPTVLEQLCAALNINKRSVDRDLDVYRNLLSKLVQAKELLKEYVDREKKKREERVESQKASEAVAKCLGDYQYAGR
;
A
#
# COMPACT_ATOMS: atom_id res chain seq x y z
N MET A 1 5.79 14.97 -24.88
CA MET A 1 6.53 15.88 -23.98
C MET A 1 5.49 16.70 -23.20
N ALA A 2 5.02 16.20 -22.06
CA ALA A 2 4.13 16.94 -21.17
C ALA A 2 4.84 17.07 -19.82
N ALA A 3 5.16 18.31 -19.47
CA ALA A 3 5.86 18.66 -18.24
C ALA A 3 4.91 18.53 -17.05
N VAL A 4 5.34 17.81 -16.02
CA VAL A 4 4.60 17.67 -14.76
C VAL A 4 5.01 18.85 -13.88
N SER A 5 4.06 19.74 -13.62
CA SER A 5 4.25 20.94 -12.81
C SER A 5 4.51 20.59 -11.34
N SER A 6 5.56 21.20 -10.77
CA SER A 6 5.92 21.08 -9.36
C SER A 6 4.86 21.67 -8.45
N LEU A 7 4.40 20.92 -7.45
CA LEU A 7 3.46 21.36 -6.43
C LEU A 7 4.19 22.12 -5.32
N ALA A 8 3.78 23.37 -5.06
CA ALA A 8 4.16 24.13 -3.87
C ALA A 8 2.90 24.44 -3.07
N PHE A 9 2.88 24.08 -1.78
CA PHE A 9 1.81 24.48 -0.87
C PHE A 9 2.37 24.94 0.48
N SER A 10 1.86 26.09 0.90
CA SER A 10 2.21 26.88 2.08
C SER A 10 1.73 26.24 3.39
N ALA A 11 2.56 26.36 4.42
CA ALA A 11 2.35 25.81 5.75
C ALA A 11 1.42 26.69 6.60
N PHE A 12 0.38 26.09 7.19
CA PHE A 12 -0.35 26.68 8.32
C PHE A 12 0.02 25.96 9.63
N GLY A 13 0.22 26.78 10.67
CA GLY A 13 0.96 26.46 11.90
C GLY A 13 0.34 25.41 12.82
N GLN A 14 1.24 24.69 13.50
CA GLN A 14 0.95 23.74 14.58
C GLN A 14 0.66 24.48 15.89
N SER A 15 -0.38 24.02 16.59
CA SER A 15 -0.57 24.23 18.03
C SER A 15 -0.13 22.94 18.76
N THR A 16 0.73 23.11 19.76
CA THR A 16 1.29 22.06 20.60
C THR A 16 0.46 21.88 21.87
N ASP A 17 0.18 20.64 22.27
CA ASP A 17 -0.02 20.40 23.71
C ASP A 17 0.44 19.01 24.18
N ARG A 18 0.99 19.00 25.40
CA ARG A 18 1.79 17.93 26.01
C ARG A 18 0.95 17.04 26.94
N LYS A 19 1.21 15.71 26.83
CA LYS A 19 1.57 14.72 27.88
C LYS A 19 0.73 14.61 29.18
N VAL A 20 0.34 13.39 29.59
CA VAL A 20 0.61 12.73 30.91
C VAL A 20 0.12 11.27 30.90
N THR A 21 0.88 10.39 31.56
CA THR A 21 0.68 8.93 31.73
C THR A 21 0.54 8.60 33.22
N ALA A 22 -0.34 7.67 33.61
CA ALA A 22 -0.37 7.02 34.95
C ALA A 22 -1.17 5.69 34.94
N PRO A 23 -0.96 4.76 35.90
CA PRO A 23 -0.98 3.31 35.68
C PRO A 23 -2.17 2.52 36.30
N SER A 24 -2.25 1.23 35.94
CA SER A 24 -3.24 0.21 36.34
C SER A 24 -2.97 -0.48 37.69
N PRO A 25 -4.00 -1.02 38.38
CA PRO A 25 -3.82 -2.05 39.41
C PRO A 25 -4.26 -3.47 38.96
N ARG A 26 -3.56 -4.48 39.47
CA ARG A 26 -3.92 -5.91 39.43
C ARG A 26 -4.77 -6.28 40.65
N PRO A 27 -5.50 -7.41 40.62
CA PRO A 27 -5.78 -8.16 41.84
C PRO A 27 -5.22 -9.59 41.82
N ASN A 28 -4.78 -10.01 43.02
CA ASN A 28 -4.40 -11.35 43.43
C ASN A 28 -5.62 -12.28 43.52
N PHE A 29 -5.40 -13.59 43.35
CA PHE A 29 -6.21 -14.59 44.04
C PHE A 29 -5.39 -15.84 44.38
N ASP A 30 -5.68 -16.35 45.58
CA ASP A 30 -4.95 -17.34 46.35
C ASP A 30 -5.09 -18.78 45.87
N GLY A 31 -4.16 -19.59 46.39
CA GLY A 31 -3.86 -20.94 45.95
C GLY A 31 -4.86 -22.03 46.34
N ILE A 32 -4.74 -23.16 45.63
CA ILE A 32 -5.13 -24.47 46.11
C ILE A 32 -3.95 -25.41 45.92
N ARG A 33 -3.49 -25.93 47.05
CA ARG A 33 -2.39 -26.89 47.21
C ARG A 33 -2.94 -28.29 47.01
N CYS A 34 -2.36 -29.07 46.11
CA CYS A 34 -2.50 -30.53 46.14
C CYS A 34 -1.11 -31.17 46.04
N ARG A 35 -0.71 -31.84 47.12
CA ARG A 35 0.48 -32.70 47.18
C ARG A 35 0.08 -34.07 46.63
N THR A 36 0.81 -34.56 45.63
CA THR A 36 1.02 -36.00 45.43
C THR A 36 2.43 -36.23 44.89
N SER A 37 3.23 -36.90 45.69
CA SER A 37 4.56 -37.43 45.37
C SER A 37 4.44 -38.69 44.54
N PHE A 38 5.09 -38.78 43.37
CA PHE A 38 5.49 -40.06 42.78
C PHE A 38 6.79 -39.94 41.97
N SER A 39 7.57 -41.00 42.08
CA SER A 39 9.00 -41.13 41.78
C SER A 39 9.37 -41.16 40.30
N PHE A 40 10.65 -40.88 40.04
CA PHE A 40 11.30 -40.98 38.73
C PHE A 40 11.36 -42.42 38.21
N THR A 41 10.92 -42.61 36.97
CA THR A 41 11.43 -43.66 36.07
C THR A 41 11.52 -43.09 34.66
N SER A 42 12.74 -43.05 34.12
CA SER A 42 13.03 -42.58 32.75
C SER A 42 12.49 -43.58 31.72
N LEU A 43 11.44 -43.19 31.00
CA LEU A 43 11.01 -43.87 29.78
C LEU A 43 11.08 -42.86 28.62
N ARG A 44 11.86 -43.20 27.60
CA ARG A 44 11.94 -42.47 26.33
C ARG A 44 10.55 -42.44 25.69
N VAL A 45 9.88 -41.28 25.76
CA VAL A 45 8.67 -41.02 24.97
C VAL A 45 9.12 -40.43 23.62
N ARG A 46 8.85 -41.18 22.56
CA ARG A 46 8.95 -40.72 21.18
C ARG A 46 7.95 -39.57 21.00
N VAL A 47 8.44 -38.35 20.79
CA VAL A 47 7.60 -37.19 20.49
C VAL A 47 7.00 -37.39 19.09
N SER A 48 5.84 -38.04 19.03
CA SER A 48 4.96 -37.95 17.89
C SER A 48 4.46 -36.51 17.82
N LYS A 49 4.78 -35.80 16.74
CA LYS A 49 4.23 -34.48 16.43
C LYS A 49 2.72 -34.63 16.26
N ILE A 50 1.96 -34.44 17.34
CA ILE A 50 0.51 -34.30 17.30
C ILE A 50 0.25 -32.95 16.63
N SER A 51 -0.05 -32.98 15.34
CA SER A 51 -0.60 -31.84 14.63
C SER A 51 -2.07 -31.76 15.03
N ILE A 52 -2.42 -30.82 15.91
CA ILE A 52 -3.81 -30.50 16.23
C ILE A 52 -4.39 -29.80 15.00
N ARG A 53 -5.00 -30.58 14.11
CA ARG A 53 -5.75 -30.05 12.97
C ARG A 53 -7.17 -29.76 13.45
N CYS A 54 -7.41 -28.53 13.88
CA CYS A 54 -8.77 -28.01 14.02
C CYS A 54 -9.40 -27.96 12.63
N MET A 55 -10.22 -28.97 12.29
CA MET A 55 -11.04 -28.95 11.08
C MET A 55 -12.30 -28.15 11.38
N SER A 56 -12.22 -26.83 11.24
CA SER A 56 -13.42 -26.00 11.17
C SER A 56 -13.91 -26.02 9.73
N ALA A 57 -15.04 -26.68 9.46
CA ALA A 57 -15.73 -26.57 8.17
C ALA A 57 -16.36 -25.17 8.07
N PHE A 58 -15.53 -24.19 7.73
CA PHE A 58 -15.95 -22.85 7.32
C PHE A 58 -15.50 -22.67 5.88
N THR A 59 -16.27 -21.94 5.07
CA THR A 59 -15.78 -21.40 3.80
C THR A 59 -14.40 -20.79 4.08
N ASP A 60 -13.34 -21.41 3.58
CA ASP A 60 -11.98 -21.15 4.08
C ASP A 60 -11.55 -19.76 3.63
N VAL A 61 -11.84 -18.76 4.48
CA VAL A 61 -11.43 -17.37 4.27
C VAL A 61 -9.91 -17.41 4.35
N PRO A 62 -9.20 -17.02 3.27
CA PRO A 62 -7.75 -17.10 3.26
C PRO A 62 -7.16 -16.34 4.44
N THR A 63 -6.03 -16.81 4.95
CA THR A 63 -5.28 -16.04 5.95
C THR A 63 -4.41 -14.98 5.29
N VAL A 64 -4.01 -13.96 6.05
CA VAL A 64 -3.03 -12.95 5.59
C VAL A 64 -1.74 -13.63 5.10
N ALA A 65 -1.29 -14.68 5.80
CA ALA A 65 -0.10 -15.44 5.45
C ALA A 65 -0.25 -16.15 4.10
N GLU A 66 -1.43 -16.72 3.83
CA GLU A 66 -1.74 -17.32 2.54
C GLU A 66 -1.76 -16.29 1.41
N THR A 67 -2.39 -15.12 1.59
CA THR A 67 -2.37 -14.06 0.58
C THR A 67 -0.94 -13.60 0.28
N LYS A 68 -0.11 -13.39 1.31
CA LYS A 68 1.31 -13.06 1.11
C LYS A 68 2.07 -14.16 0.36
N SER A 69 1.84 -15.42 0.74
CA SER A 69 2.43 -16.57 0.04
C SER A 69 1.97 -16.63 -1.41
N ASN A 70 0.70 -16.37 -1.70
CA ASN A 70 0.16 -16.35 -3.06
C ASN A 70 0.84 -15.28 -3.91
N PHE A 71 1.07 -14.09 -3.35
CA PHE A 71 1.80 -13.02 -4.04
C PHE A 71 3.25 -13.43 -4.36
N LEU A 72 3.98 -13.96 -3.38
CA LEU A 72 5.36 -14.44 -3.58
C LEU A 72 5.43 -15.70 -4.48
N ASN A 73 4.30 -16.38 -4.66
CA ASN A 73 4.16 -17.49 -5.61
C ASN A 73 3.87 -17.03 -7.03
N ALA A 74 3.06 -15.97 -7.18
CA ALA A 74 2.75 -15.39 -8.47
C ALA A 74 3.92 -14.56 -9.04
N TYR A 75 4.62 -13.80 -8.19
CA TYR A 75 5.76 -12.97 -8.60
C TYR A 75 7.07 -13.48 -8.00
N LYS A 76 7.90 -14.14 -8.82
CA LYS A 76 9.14 -14.81 -8.40
C LYS A 76 10.41 -13.95 -8.51
N ARG A 77 10.33 -12.77 -9.12
CA ARG A 77 11.48 -11.90 -9.32
C ARG A 77 11.78 -11.08 -8.05
N PRO A 78 13.05 -10.72 -7.80
CA PRO A 78 13.41 -9.94 -6.63
C PRO A 78 12.82 -8.52 -6.74
N ILE A 79 12.12 -8.08 -5.69
CA ILE A 79 11.61 -6.72 -5.55
C ILE A 79 12.59 -5.94 -4.66
N PRO A 80 13.08 -4.75 -5.05
CA PRO A 80 13.91 -3.93 -4.18
C PRO A 80 13.23 -3.66 -2.83
N SER A 81 13.99 -3.73 -1.75
CA SER A 81 13.47 -3.72 -0.37
C SER A 81 12.61 -2.50 -0.03
N ILE A 82 12.91 -1.34 -0.62
CA ILE A 82 12.15 -0.09 -0.46
C ILE A 82 10.69 -0.24 -0.91
N TYR A 83 10.44 -0.96 -2.01
CA TYR A 83 9.10 -1.24 -2.50
C TYR A 83 8.48 -2.44 -1.77
N ASN A 84 9.27 -3.51 -1.57
CA ASN A 84 8.76 -4.75 -1.00
C ASN A 84 8.17 -4.55 0.40
N THR A 85 8.79 -3.73 1.25
CA THR A 85 8.29 -3.47 2.62
C THR A 85 6.89 -2.90 2.57
N VAL A 86 6.69 -1.84 1.78
CA VAL A 86 5.41 -1.15 1.67
C VAL A 86 4.37 -2.00 0.93
N LEU A 87 4.77 -2.73 -0.12
CA LEU A 87 3.88 -3.66 -0.83
C LEU A 87 3.35 -4.75 0.11
N GLN A 88 4.20 -5.33 0.96
CA GLN A 88 3.77 -6.37 1.90
C GLN A 88 2.82 -5.83 2.97
N GLU A 89 3.01 -4.59 3.43
CA GLU A 89 2.06 -3.91 4.31
C GLU A 89 0.73 -3.60 3.62
N LEU A 90 0.80 -3.13 2.37
CA LEU A 90 -0.36 -2.86 1.52
C LEU A 90 -1.21 -4.12 1.32
N ILE A 91 -0.57 -5.27 1.05
CA ILE A 91 -1.23 -6.59 0.93
C ILE A 91 -2.00 -6.92 2.21
N VAL A 92 -1.41 -6.71 3.40
CA VAL A 92 -2.09 -6.98 4.67
C VAL A 92 -3.33 -6.11 4.81
N GLN A 93 -3.19 -4.80 4.55
CA GLN A 93 -4.31 -3.87 4.67
C GLN A 93 -5.43 -4.23 3.70
N HIS A 94 -5.10 -4.48 2.43
CA HIS A 94 -6.08 -4.85 1.41
C HIS A 94 -6.74 -6.19 1.75
N HIS A 95 -5.99 -7.19 2.21
CA HIS A 95 -6.56 -8.45 2.69
C HIS A 95 -7.63 -8.24 3.77
N LEU A 96 -7.32 -7.46 4.81
CA LEU A 96 -8.25 -7.19 5.90
C LEU A 96 -9.52 -6.46 5.42
N MET A 97 -9.40 -5.62 4.40
CA MET A 97 -10.55 -4.97 3.77
C MET A 97 -11.36 -5.94 2.93
N ARG A 98 -10.71 -6.76 2.09
CA ARG A 98 -11.33 -7.68 1.13
C ARG A 98 -12.15 -8.79 1.80
N TYR A 99 -11.67 -9.29 2.92
CA TYR A 99 -12.29 -10.40 3.64
C TYR A 99 -13.14 -9.94 4.83
N LYS A 100 -13.37 -8.63 4.99
CA LYS A 100 -14.36 -8.11 5.93
C LYS A 100 -15.76 -8.57 5.51
N LYS A 101 -16.60 -8.99 6.45
CA LYS A 101 -17.98 -9.45 6.17
C LYS A 101 -18.82 -8.44 5.38
N THR A 102 -18.52 -7.16 5.54
CA THR A 102 -19.27 -6.04 4.95
C THR A 102 -18.70 -5.60 3.61
N HIS A 103 -17.60 -6.22 3.17
CA HIS A 103 -16.90 -5.83 1.96
C HIS A 103 -17.77 -6.08 0.73
N ARG A 104 -17.86 -5.05 -0.10
CA ARG A 104 -18.38 -5.10 -1.45
C ARG A 104 -17.43 -4.26 -2.30
N TYR A 105 -17.09 -4.76 -3.48
CA TYR A 105 -16.24 -4.05 -4.41
C TYR A 105 -16.91 -2.75 -4.87
N ASP A 106 -16.11 -1.68 -4.98
CA ASP A 106 -16.53 -0.35 -5.43
C ASP A 106 -15.52 0.20 -6.45
N ALA A 107 -16.01 0.75 -7.57
CA ALA A 107 -15.12 1.33 -8.58
C ALA A 107 -14.31 2.53 -8.03
N VAL A 108 -14.90 3.32 -7.11
CA VAL A 108 -14.20 4.42 -6.41
C VAL A 108 -13.08 3.88 -5.52
N PHE A 109 -13.28 2.73 -4.87
CA PHE A 109 -12.23 2.04 -4.12
C PHE A 109 -11.10 1.60 -5.05
N ALA A 110 -11.44 1.00 -6.20
CA ALA A 110 -10.44 0.56 -7.18
C ALA A 110 -9.62 1.73 -7.72
N LEU A 111 -10.26 2.85 -8.08
CA LEU A 111 -9.59 4.08 -8.47
C LEU A 111 -8.57 4.54 -7.41
N GLY A 112 -9.00 4.59 -6.15
CA GLY A 112 -8.10 5.00 -5.07
C GLY A 112 -6.95 4.02 -4.86
N PHE A 113 -7.21 2.71 -4.88
CA PHE A 113 -6.15 1.70 -4.75
C PHE A 113 -5.13 1.78 -5.90
N VAL A 114 -5.61 1.86 -7.15
CA VAL A 114 -4.75 2.01 -8.34
C VAL A 114 -3.90 3.27 -8.23
N THR A 115 -4.50 4.39 -7.81
CA THR A 115 -3.77 5.65 -7.55
C THR A 115 -2.65 5.46 -6.53
N VAL A 116 -2.92 4.83 -5.39
CA VAL A 116 -1.90 4.55 -4.37
C VAL A 116 -0.81 3.64 -4.91
N PHE A 117 -1.18 2.58 -5.62
CA PHE A 117 -0.24 1.60 -6.14
C PHE A 117 0.70 2.25 -7.16
N ASP A 118 0.18 3.02 -8.11
CA ASP A 118 1.00 3.65 -9.14
C ASP A 118 1.95 4.71 -8.55
N GLN A 119 1.49 5.51 -7.58
CA GLN A 119 2.35 6.46 -6.85
C GLN A 119 3.41 5.75 -6.00
N LEU A 120 3.04 4.65 -5.34
CA LEU A 120 3.99 3.84 -4.58
C LEU A 120 5.09 3.28 -5.51
N MET A 121 4.69 2.76 -6.67
CA MET A 121 5.56 2.12 -7.64
C MET A 121 6.22 3.10 -8.63
N GLU A 122 6.00 4.40 -8.47
CA GLU A 122 6.69 5.43 -9.24
C GLU A 122 8.21 5.31 -9.06
N GLY A 123 8.95 5.40 -10.17
CA GLY A 123 10.40 5.23 -10.21
C GLY A 123 10.87 3.77 -10.15
N TYR A 124 9.97 2.79 -10.20
CA TYR A 124 10.37 1.38 -10.29
C TYR A 124 11.15 1.12 -11.60
N PRO A 125 12.23 0.32 -11.61
CA PRO A 125 13.14 0.24 -12.76
C PRO A 125 12.55 -0.28 -14.08
N SER A 126 11.51 -1.12 -14.03
CA SER A 126 10.85 -1.71 -15.21
C SER A 126 9.34 -1.53 -15.11
N ASP A 127 8.74 -0.94 -16.15
CA ASP A 127 7.29 -0.78 -16.24
C ASP A 127 6.57 -2.13 -16.40
N GLU A 128 7.18 -3.09 -17.12
CA GLU A 128 6.64 -4.44 -17.26
C GLU A 128 6.59 -5.16 -15.91
N ASP A 129 7.62 -4.94 -15.07
CA ASP A 129 7.67 -5.49 -13.73
C ASP A 129 6.66 -4.82 -12.81
N ARG A 130 6.49 -3.50 -12.91
CA ARG A 130 5.45 -2.78 -12.16
C ARG A 130 4.08 -3.37 -12.44
N GLU A 131 3.76 -3.60 -13.70
CA GLU A 131 2.47 -4.17 -14.10
C GLU A 131 2.35 -5.66 -13.71
N ALA A 132 3.41 -6.46 -13.87
CA ALA A 132 3.41 -7.84 -13.40
C ALA A 132 3.24 -7.95 -11.87
N ILE A 133 3.81 -7.02 -11.10
CA ILE A 133 3.60 -6.92 -9.65
C ILE A 133 2.15 -6.56 -9.35
N PHE A 134 1.57 -5.57 -10.03
CA PHE A 134 0.17 -5.19 -9.87
C PHE A 134 -0.77 -6.38 -10.09
N GLN A 135 -0.59 -7.08 -11.20
CA GLN A 135 -1.41 -8.25 -11.52
C GLN A 135 -1.24 -9.38 -10.50
N SER A 136 -0.01 -9.66 -10.08
CA SER A 136 0.27 -10.69 -9.08
C SER A 136 -0.31 -10.33 -7.72
N TYR A 137 -0.27 -9.05 -7.36
CA TYR A 137 -0.86 -8.51 -6.13
C TYR A 137 -2.38 -8.74 -6.09
N ILE A 138 -3.10 -8.33 -7.14
CA ILE A 138 -4.57 -8.42 -7.16
C ILE A 138 -5.02 -9.88 -7.25
N ARG A 139 -4.33 -10.70 -8.06
CA ARG A 139 -4.60 -12.15 -8.13
C ARG A 139 -4.35 -12.86 -6.79
N ALA A 140 -3.37 -12.42 -6.00
CA ALA A 140 -3.13 -12.99 -4.66
C ALA A 140 -4.30 -12.79 -3.69
N LEU A 141 -5.10 -11.74 -3.91
CA LEU A 141 -6.35 -11.45 -3.19
C LEU A 141 -7.56 -12.21 -3.76
N LYS A 142 -7.36 -13.01 -4.82
CA LYS A 142 -8.41 -13.70 -5.59
C LYS A 142 -9.36 -12.73 -6.30
N GLU A 143 -8.81 -11.66 -6.85
CA GLU A 143 -9.53 -10.66 -7.65
C GLU A 143 -8.95 -10.52 -9.05
N ASP A 144 -9.66 -9.81 -9.94
CA ASP A 144 -9.23 -9.58 -11.31
C ASP A 144 -8.55 -8.20 -11.47
N PRO A 145 -7.24 -8.15 -11.80
CA PRO A 145 -6.54 -6.87 -12.02
C PRO A 145 -7.11 -6.04 -13.17
N ASN A 146 -7.71 -6.67 -14.18
CA ASN A 146 -8.26 -5.94 -15.33
C ASN A 146 -9.47 -5.10 -14.92
N ILE A 147 -10.33 -5.62 -14.02
CA ILE A 147 -11.48 -4.89 -13.49
C ILE A 147 -11.00 -3.61 -12.79
N TYR A 148 -9.98 -3.72 -11.93
CA TYR A 148 -9.40 -2.56 -11.24
C TYR A 148 -8.86 -1.51 -12.21
N ARG A 149 -8.05 -1.90 -13.20
CA ARG A 149 -7.47 -0.98 -14.19
C ARG A 149 -8.55 -0.32 -15.05
N ASN A 150 -9.52 -1.10 -15.53
CA ASN A 150 -10.58 -0.61 -16.41
C ASN A 150 -11.53 0.34 -15.68
N ASP A 151 -11.95 -0.01 -14.47
CA ASP A 151 -12.84 0.83 -13.67
C ASP A 151 -12.13 2.12 -13.24
N ALA A 152 -10.87 2.03 -12.80
CA ALA A 152 -10.07 3.22 -12.49
C ALA A 152 -10.01 4.15 -13.71
N LYS A 153 -9.59 3.63 -14.87
CA LYS A 153 -9.51 4.41 -16.11
C LYS A 153 -10.84 5.05 -16.50
N LYS A 154 -11.94 4.30 -16.40
CA LYS A 154 -13.30 4.81 -16.69
C LYS A 154 -13.68 5.98 -15.78
N LEU A 155 -13.41 5.85 -14.48
CA LEU A 155 -13.68 6.94 -13.53
C LEU A 155 -12.76 8.14 -13.77
N GLU A 156 -11.49 7.92 -14.16
CA GLU A 156 -10.57 9.00 -14.51
C GLU A 156 -11.07 9.78 -15.74
N GLU A 157 -11.42 9.08 -16.82
CA GLU A 157 -11.95 9.69 -18.04
C GLU A 157 -13.25 10.47 -17.77
N TRP A 158 -14.15 9.89 -16.98
CA TRP A 158 -15.37 10.58 -16.57
C TRP A 158 -15.08 11.83 -15.75
N ALA A 159 -14.19 11.74 -14.74
CA ALA A 159 -13.85 12.85 -13.86
C ALA A 159 -13.15 13.99 -14.60
N SER A 160 -12.26 13.69 -15.55
CA SER A 160 -11.60 14.70 -16.39
C SER A 160 -12.57 15.46 -17.30
N ALA A 161 -13.75 14.90 -17.58
CA ALA A 161 -14.82 15.60 -18.31
C ALA A 161 -15.78 16.38 -17.38
N GLN A 162 -15.59 16.34 -16.06
CA GLN A 162 -16.43 17.04 -15.10
C GLN A 162 -15.85 18.39 -14.67
N ASN A 163 -16.71 19.20 -14.06
CA ASN A 163 -16.35 20.34 -13.22
C ASN A 163 -16.99 20.18 -11.83
N ALA A 164 -16.70 21.10 -10.90
CA ALA A 164 -17.22 21.05 -9.54
C ALA A 164 -18.74 20.83 -9.46
N SER A 165 -19.52 21.54 -10.28
CA SER A 165 -20.98 21.46 -10.27
C SER A 165 -21.50 20.13 -10.85
N SER A 166 -20.93 19.68 -11.98
CA SER A 166 -21.38 18.44 -12.65
C SER A 166 -20.96 17.18 -11.91
N LEU A 167 -19.86 17.26 -11.16
CA LEU A 167 -19.37 16.20 -10.27
C LEU A 167 -20.32 16.00 -9.08
N VAL A 168 -20.71 17.07 -8.39
CA VAL A 168 -21.60 17.00 -7.22
C VAL A 168 -23.04 16.64 -7.61
N SER A 169 -23.50 17.10 -8.76
CA SER A 169 -24.86 16.85 -9.26
C SER A 169 -25.05 15.50 -9.97
N PHE A 170 -24.12 14.54 -9.79
CA PHE A 170 -24.17 13.21 -10.41
C PHE A 170 -25.52 12.49 -10.21
N SER A 171 -26.21 12.72 -9.09
CA SER A 171 -27.50 12.10 -8.76
C SER A 171 -28.64 12.50 -9.71
N SER A 172 -28.52 13.66 -10.37
CA SER A 172 -29.53 14.19 -11.30
C SER A 172 -29.28 13.81 -12.75
N ARG A 173 -28.15 13.13 -13.02
CA ARG A 173 -27.67 12.82 -14.36
C ARG A 173 -27.73 11.32 -14.60
N GLU A 174 -27.78 10.93 -15.86
CA GLU A 174 -27.73 9.52 -16.27
C GLU A 174 -26.44 9.22 -17.01
N GLY A 175 -25.89 8.04 -16.71
CA GLY A 175 -24.62 7.57 -17.21
C GLY A 175 -24.12 6.42 -16.36
N GLU A 176 -23.13 5.68 -16.89
CA GLU A 176 -22.61 4.50 -16.21
C GLU A 176 -21.94 4.86 -14.87
N VAL A 177 -21.10 5.89 -14.84
CA VAL A 177 -20.41 6.34 -13.63
C VAL A 177 -21.38 7.00 -12.65
N GLU A 178 -22.33 7.80 -13.15
CA GLU A 178 -23.41 8.36 -12.35
C GLU A 178 -24.22 7.25 -11.66
N GLY A 179 -24.55 6.17 -12.38
CA GLY A 179 -25.22 4.99 -11.83
C GLY A 179 -24.40 4.30 -10.72
N LEU A 180 -23.08 4.15 -10.91
CA LEU A 180 -22.17 3.61 -9.90
C LEU A 180 -22.15 4.48 -8.63
N LEU A 181 -22.09 5.80 -8.78
CA LEU A 181 -22.09 6.74 -7.66
C LEU A 181 -23.45 6.75 -6.93
N LYS A 182 -24.57 6.61 -7.66
CA LYS A 182 -25.91 6.46 -7.09
C LYS A 182 -26.03 5.17 -6.25
N ASP A 183 -25.56 4.02 -6.74
CA ASP A 183 -25.55 2.75 -5.97
C ASP A 183 -24.70 2.88 -4.69
N ILE A 184 -23.55 3.56 -4.77
CA ILE A 184 -22.73 3.84 -3.58
C ILE A 184 -23.50 4.71 -2.58
N ALA A 185 -24.13 5.79 -3.04
CA ALA A 185 -24.90 6.70 -2.20
C ALA A 185 -26.07 6.01 -1.50
N GLU A 186 -26.79 5.13 -2.21
CA GLU A 186 -27.88 4.33 -1.66
C GLU A 186 -27.37 3.36 -0.58
N ARG A 187 -26.28 2.64 -0.86
CA ARG A 187 -25.67 1.72 0.10
C ARG A 187 -25.17 2.43 1.35
N ALA A 188 -24.55 3.60 1.19
CA ALA A 188 -24.05 4.41 2.29
C ALA A 188 -25.18 5.01 3.15
N SER A 189 -26.35 5.27 2.57
CA SER A 189 -27.55 5.71 3.28
C SER A 189 -28.25 4.58 4.05
N SER A 190 -28.17 3.35 3.54
CA SER A 190 -28.80 2.20 4.19
C SER A 190 -28.24 1.96 5.60
N LYS A 191 -29.06 1.43 6.52
CA LYS A 191 -28.59 0.96 7.85
C LYS A 191 -27.61 -0.24 7.75
N GLY A 192 -27.31 -0.70 6.54
CA GLY A 192 -26.24 -1.65 6.27
C GLY A 192 -24.88 -1.02 6.53
N SER A 193 -23.91 -1.83 6.92
CA SER A 193 -22.54 -1.38 7.12
C SER A 193 -21.86 -1.17 5.76
N PHE A 194 -21.97 0.03 5.18
CA PHE A 194 -21.13 0.42 4.04
C PHE A 194 -19.65 0.26 4.42
N SER A 195 -18.88 -0.43 3.57
CA SER A 195 -17.48 -0.74 3.87
C SER A 195 -16.54 0.38 3.43
N TYR A 196 -16.65 1.51 4.12
CA TYR A 196 -15.71 2.61 3.95
C TYR A 196 -14.25 2.17 4.16
N SER A 197 -13.34 2.75 3.37
CA SER A 197 -11.90 2.52 3.48
C SER A 197 -11.11 3.77 3.10
N ARG A 198 -9.83 3.79 3.45
CA ARG A 198 -8.90 4.84 3.03
C ARG A 198 -8.76 4.91 1.50
N PHE A 199 -8.75 3.77 0.80
CA PHE A 199 -8.71 3.78 -0.67
C PHE A 199 -9.95 4.43 -1.26
N PHE A 200 -11.12 4.24 -0.66
CA PHE A 200 -12.31 4.97 -1.08
C PHE A 200 -12.15 6.49 -0.93
N ALA A 201 -11.59 6.97 0.19
CA ALA A 201 -11.30 8.40 0.40
C ALA A 201 -10.35 8.96 -0.66
N ILE A 202 -9.29 8.21 -0.98
CA ILE A 202 -8.31 8.59 -1.99
C ILE A 202 -8.94 8.59 -3.40
N GLY A 203 -9.84 7.64 -3.68
CA GLY A 203 -10.61 7.63 -4.92
C GLY A 203 -11.48 8.87 -5.07
N LEU A 204 -12.18 9.31 -4.01
CA LEU A 204 -12.93 10.57 -4.04
C LEU A 204 -12.03 11.79 -4.29
N PHE A 205 -10.88 11.83 -3.61
CA PHE A 205 -9.90 12.89 -3.84
C PHE A 205 -9.38 12.89 -5.28
N ARG A 206 -9.14 11.71 -5.86
CA ARG A 206 -8.70 11.57 -7.25
C ARG A 206 -9.75 12.09 -8.25
N LEU A 207 -11.04 11.85 -7.99
CA LEU A 207 -12.12 12.42 -8.81
C LEU A 207 -12.12 13.97 -8.76
N LEU A 208 -11.92 14.55 -7.58
CA LEU A 208 -11.84 16.00 -7.39
C LEU A 208 -10.60 16.60 -8.06
N GLU A 209 -9.46 15.93 -7.96
CA GLU A 209 -8.21 16.34 -8.61
C GLU A 209 -8.38 16.39 -10.13
N LEU A 210 -8.93 15.32 -10.74
CA LEU A 210 -9.09 15.23 -12.18
C LEU A 210 -10.12 16.21 -12.76
N SER A 211 -11.10 16.61 -11.97
CA SER A 211 -12.10 17.63 -12.33
C SER A 211 -11.66 19.06 -12.00
N ASN A 212 -10.43 19.26 -11.51
CA ASN A 212 -9.92 20.54 -11.00
C ASN A 212 -10.85 21.19 -9.96
N ALA A 213 -11.46 20.37 -9.10
CA ALA A 213 -12.46 20.78 -8.13
C ALA A 213 -12.00 20.52 -6.69
N THR A 214 -10.75 20.89 -6.37
CA THR A 214 -10.09 20.59 -5.09
C THR A 214 -10.51 21.49 -3.92
N GLU A 215 -11.51 22.35 -4.11
CA GLU A 215 -12.01 23.24 -3.08
C GLU A 215 -12.69 22.45 -1.94
N PRO A 216 -12.45 22.80 -0.65
CA PRO A 216 -13.01 22.07 0.49
C PRO A 216 -14.55 21.97 0.49
N THR A 217 -15.22 22.97 -0.08
CA THR A 217 -16.67 23.04 -0.21
C THR A 217 -17.22 22.00 -1.18
N VAL A 218 -16.50 21.71 -2.27
CA VAL A 218 -16.91 20.70 -3.26
C VAL A 218 -16.78 19.30 -2.65
N LEU A 219 -15.70 19.05 -1.91
CA LEU A 219 -15.54 17.79 -1.18
C LEU A 219 -16.68 17.59 -0.17
N GLU A 220 -17.07 18.63 0.56
CA GLU A 220 -18.21 18.58 1.48
C GLU A 220 -19.52 18.23 0.78
N GLN A 221 -19.81 18.89 -0.34
CA GLN A 221 -21.00 18.62 -1.13
C GLN A 221 -21.01 17.21 -1.74
N LEU A 222 -19.87 16.74 -2.25
CA LEU A 222 -19.72 15.39 -2.79
C LEU A 222 -19.91 14.33 -1.70
N CYS A 223 -19.32 14.53 -0.51
CA CYS A 223 -19.53 13.64 0.64
C CYS A 223 -21.00 13.59 1.05
N ALA A 224 -21.68 14.74 1.08
CA ALA A 224 -23.10 14.81 1.40
C ALA A 224 -23.95 14.05 0.36
N ALA A 225 -23.69 14.25 -0.94
CA ALA A 225 -24.39 13.57 -2.02
C ALA A 225 -24.19 12.04 -1.99
N LEU A 226 -23.03 11.57 -1.53
CA LEU A 226 -22.71 10.14 -1.38
C LEU A 226 -23.14 9.56 -0.02
N ASN A 227 -23.70 10.34 0.90
CA ASN A 227 -24.00 9.93 2.28
C ASN A 227 -22.75 9.43 3.05
N ILE A 228 -21.58 10.03 2.80
CA ILE A 228 -20.30 9.67 3.42
C ILE A 228 -19.90 10.70 4.48
N ASN A 229 -19.36 10.22 5.59
CA ASN A 229 -18.88 11.08 6.66
C ASN A 229 -17.60 11.85 6.26
N LYS A 230 -17.74 13.16 5.98
CA LYS A 230 -16.63 14.05 5.60
C LYS A 230 -15.44 13.98 6.56
N ARG A 231 -15.68 13.96 7.87
CA ARG A 231 -14.61 13.91 8.90
C ARG A 231 -13.73 12.66 8.75
N SER A 232 -14.29 11.54 8.31
CA SER A 232 -13.53 10.31 8.08
C SER A 232 -12.66 10.44 6.82
N VAL A 233 -13.19 11.06 5.77
CA VAL A 233 -12.45 11.40 4.54
C VAL A 233 -11.29 12.33 4.83
N ASP A 234 -11.52 13.46 5.52
CA ASP A 234 -10.46 14.42 5.87
C ASP A 234 -9.32 13.73 6.64
N ARG A 235 -9.66 12.91 7.65
CA ARG A 235 -8.66 12.16 8.44
C ARG A 235 -7.82 11.23 7.57
N ASP A 236 -8.45 10.47 6.68
CA ASP A 236 -7.74 9.49 5.86
C ASP A 236 -6.92 10.15 4.75
N LEU A 237 -7.34 11.31 4.23
CA LEU A 237 -6.56 12.13 3.30
C LEU A 237 -5.33 12.75 3.98
N ASP A 238 -5.44 13.21 5.22
CA ASP A 238 -4.29 13.69 6.00
C ASP A 238 -3.26 12.57 6.23
N VAL A 239 -3.73 11.36 6.58
CA VAL A 239 -2.85 10.19 6.72
C VAL A 239 -2.19 9.85 5.39
N TYR A 240 -2.94 9.88 4.29
CA TYR A 240 -2.41 9.61 2.96
C TYR A 240 -1.33 10.61 2.53
N ARG A 241 -1.58 11.91 2.71
CA ARG A 241 -0.62 12.97 2.42
C ARG A 241 0.69 12.76 3.18
N ASN A 242 0.59 12.46 4.48
CA ASN A 242 1.75 12.20 5.33
C ASN A 242 2.52 10.93 4.91
N LEU A 243 1.83 9.90 4.40
CA LEU A 243 2.46 8.70 3.87
C LEU A 243 3.23 9.00 2.57
N LEU A 244 2.61 9.70 1.63
CA LEU A 244 3.24 10.05 0.36
C LEU A 244 4.50 10.90 0.57
N SER A 245 4.45 11.92 1.43
CA SER A 245 5.62 12.76 1.71
C SER A 245 6.81 11.95 2.24
N LYS A 246 6.56 10.93 3.08
CA LYS A 246 7.61 10.03 3.57
C LYS A 246 8.16 9.11 2.49
N LEU A 247 7.30 8.62 1.60
CA LEU A 247 7.73 7.78 0.47
C LEU A 247 8.61 8.55 -0.51
N VAL A 248 8.25 9.79 -0.83
CA VAL A 248 9.07 10.67 -1.69
C VAL A 248 10.45 10.88 -1.07
N GLN A 249 10.52 11.24 0.21
CA GLN A 249 11.79 11.41 0.93
C GLN A 249 12.63 10.11 0.93
N ALA A 250 12.00 8.95 1.14
CA ALA A 250 12.71 7.67 1.12
C ALA A 250 13.25 7.32 -0.27
N LYS A 251 12.51 7.64 -1.33
CA LYS A 251 12.94 7.42 -2.72
C LYS A 251 14.13 8.32 -3.09
N GLU A 252 14.10 9.59 -2.69
CA GLU A 252 15.21 10.53 -2.92
C GLU A 252 16.50 10.06 -2.26
N LEU A 253 16.43 9.67 -0.98
CA LEU A 253 17.58 9.13 -0.24
C LEU A 253 18.16 7.86 -0.88
N LEU A 254 17.30 6.98 -1.41
CA LEU A 254 17.72 5.77 -2.10
C LEU A 254 18.37 6.09 -3.45
N LYS A 255 17.80 7.02 -4.21
CA LYS A 255 18.39 7.49 -5.47
C LYS A 255 19.81 8.02 -5.23
N GLU A 256 19.98 8.89 -4.23
CA GLU A 256 21.30 9.38 -3.84
C GLU A 256 22.25 8.26 -3.40
N TYR A 257 21.76 7.28 -2.65
CA TYR A 257 22.56 6.13 -2.24
C TYR A 257 23.02 5.29 -3.43
N VAL A 258 22.12 4.98 -4.36
CA VAL A 258 22.43 4.22 -5.58
C VAL A 258 23.43 4.97 -6.44
N ASP A 259 23.26 6.28 -6.63
CA ASP A 259 24.16 7.11 -7.43
C ASP A 259 25.55 7.19 -6.78
N ARG A 260 25.63 7.31 -5.44
CA ARG A 260 26.91 7.23 -4.71
C ARG A 260 27.59 5.88 -4.88
N GLU A 261 26.85 4.78 -4.80
CA GLU A 261 27.42 3.44 -4.93
C GLU A 261 27.85 3.15 -6.38
N LYS A 262 27.13 3.66 -7.39
CA LYS A 262 27.56 3.61 -8.80
C LYS A 262 28.87 4.37 -8.99
N LYS A 263 28.96 5.61 -8.49
CA LYS A 263 30.18 6.41 -8.56
C LYS A 263 31.38 5.72 -7.89
N LYS A 264 31.19 5.16 -6.69
CA LYS A 264 32.25 4.38 -6.01
C LYS A 264 32.66 3.15 -6.81
N ARG A 265 31.73 2.47 -7.49
CA ARG A 265 32.06 1.31 -8.35
C ARG A 265 32.84 1.74 -9.57
N GLU A 266 32.44 2.83 -10.22
CA GLU A 266 33.15 3.41 -11.36
C GLU A 266 34.57 3.82 -10.96
N GLU A 267 34.75 4.51 -9.83
CA GLU A 267 36.06 4.88 -9.28
C GLU A 267 36.94 3.65 -9.00
N ARG A 268 36.36 2.56 -8.46
CA ARG A 268 37.09 1.30 -8.23
C ARG A 268 37.51 0.64 -9.54
N VAL A 269 36.64 0.59 -10.54
CA VAL A 269 36.95 0.01 -11.85
C VAL A 269 38.02 0.85 -12.56
N GLU A 270 37.95 2.18 -12.49
CA GLU A 270 38.96 3.07 -13.05
C GLU A 270 40.31 2.90 -12.35
N SER A 271 40.32 2.81 -11.01
CA SER A 271 41.54 2.55 -10.24
C SER A 271 42.17 1.18 -10.54
N GLN A 272 41.35 0.15 -10.77
CA GLN A 272 41.82 -1.18 -11.17
C GLN A 272 42.42 -1.15 -12.57
N LYS A 273 41.75 -0.52 -13.55
CA LYS A 273 42.29 -0.36 -14.91
C LYS A 273 43.60 0.44 -14.93
N ALA A 274 43.70 1.50 -14.13
CA ALA A 274 44.93 2.27 -13.98
C ALA A 274 46.06 1.43 -13.36
N SER A 275 45.75 0.61 -12.34
CA SER A 275 46.74 -0.28 -11.72
C SER A 275 47.21 -1.41 -12.66
N GLU A 276 46.32 -1.96 -13.48
CA GLU A 276 46.65 -2.98 -14.49
C GLU A 276 47.49 -2.39 -15.62
N ALA A 277 47.19 -1.16 -16.06
CA ALA A 277 47.98 -0.46 -17.06
C ALA A 277 49.42 -0.18 -16.58
N VAL A 278 49.58 0.26 -15.32
CA VAL A 278 50.91 0.49 -14.71
C VAL A 278 51.69 -0.82 -14.56
N ALA A 279 51.04 -1.91 -14.15
CA ALA A 279 51.67 -3.23 -14.05
C ALA A 279 52.16 -3.74 -15.42
N LYS A 280 51.38 -3.52 -16.49
CA LYS A 280 51.76 -3.92 -17.85
C LYS A 280 52.95 -3.12 -18.36
N CYS A 281 52.99 -1.80 -18.14
CA CYS A 281 54.14 -0.98 -18.49
C CYS A 281 55.42 -1.38 -17.74
N LEU A 282 55.34 -1.70 -16.44
CA LEU A 282 56.51 -2.13 -15.65
C LEU A 282 57.01 -3.53 -16.02
N GLY A 283 56.12 -4.43 -16.45
CA GLY A 283 56.49 -5.76 -16.96
C GLY A 283 57.28 -5.70 -18.27
N ASP A 284 56.94 -4.77 -19.16
CA ASP A 284 57.65 -4.57 -20.43
C ASP A 284 59.07 -3.99 -20.22
N TYR A 285 59.30 -3.17 -19.17
CA TYR A 285 60.64 -2.67 -18.83
C TYR A 285 61.58 -3.75 -18.25
N GLN A 286 61.07 -4.81 -17.63
CA GLN A 286 61.91 -5.92 -17.15
C GLN A 286 62.43 -6.82 -18.28
N TYR A 287 61.81 -6.79 -19.46
CA TYR A 287 62.23 -7.59 -20.62
C TYR A 287 63.17 -6.85 -21.60
N ALA A 288 63.30 -5.52 -21.47
CA ALA A 288 64.16 -4.70 -22.33
C ALA A 288 65.60 -4.50 -21.81
N GLY A 289 65.96 -5.12 -20.68
CA GLY A 289 67.25 -4.94 -19.99
C GLY A 289 68.17 -6.16 -19.95
N ARG A 290 68.03 -7.13 -20.86
CA ARG A 290 68.96 -8.27 -21.01
C ARG A 290 69.66 -8.28 -22.35
#